data_AF-A0A534KYQ7-F1
#
_entry.id   AF-A0A534KYQ7-F1
#
_cell.length_a   1.000
_cell.length_b   1.000
_cell.length_c   1.000
_cell.angle_alpha   90.00
_cell.angle_beta   90.00
_cell.angle_gamma   90.00
#
_symmetry.space_group_name_H-M   'P 1'
#
loop_
_entity.id
_entity.type
_entity.pdbx_description
1 polymer ?
#
loop_
_entity_poly.entity_id
_entity_poly.type
_entity_poly.pdbx_seq_one_letter_code
_entity_poly.pdbx_strand_id
1 'polypeptide(L)'
;MTPPEEYLEQVRRAMSGMEPRVRDDILLELRSHIAESTAANGGNVNASLVAVGSAEDVGHHYRELYGYGRSYKILFAAIAFFLAFPSVPVLAVGTESVFPYALSIVFLVLAAVWILRVSVAAGSRAGILAGFAAMVSRLAAFAIAAVTLAGAETTATGLGLLIAVSVMLVLLGWIPGTAKKAWSAPRAQL
;
A
#
# COMPACT_ATOMS: atom_id res chain seq x y z
N MET A 1 20.09 10.58 -25.16
CA MET A 1 18.64 10.65 -24.93
C MET A 1 18.19 12.06 -25.29
N THR A 2 16.98 12.22 -25.81
CA THR A 2 16.41 13.55 -26.06
C THR A 2 15.74 14.10 -24.79
N PRO A 3 15.62 15.43 -24.60
CA PRO A 3 14.95 16.00 -23.43
C PRO A 3 13.54 15.43 -23.15
N PRO A 4 12.69 15.15 -24.17
CA PRO A 4 11.40 14.49 -23.96
C PRO A 4 11.53 13.06 -23.42
N GLU A 5 12.54 12.30 -23.87
CA GLU A 5 12.76 10.93 -23.38
C GLU A 5 13.22 10.91 -21.91
N GLU A 6 14.09 11.85 -21.53
CA GLU A 6 14.53 11.99 -20.13
C GLU A 6 13.37 12.38 -19.21
N TYR A 7 12.50 13.28 -19.68
CA TYR A 7 11.27 13.65 -18.98
C TYR A 7 10.35 12.44 -18.81
N LEU A 8 10.05 11.70 -19.88
CA LEU A 8 9.18 10.52 -19.83
C LEU A 8 9.73 9.41 -18.92
N GLU A 9 11.05 9.22 -18.87
CA GLU A 9 11.66 8.25 -17.97
C GLU A 9 11.59 8.69 -16.49
N GLN A 10 11.58 9.99 -16.21
CA GLN A 10 11.30 10.50 -14.87
C GLN A 10 9.82 10.29 -14.48
N VAL A 11 8.88 10.60 -15.39
CA VAL A 11 7.45 10.34 -15.18
C VAL A 11 7.22 8.85 -14.94
N ARG A 12 7.86 7.98 -15.74
CA ARG A 12 7.80 6.52 -15.58
C ARG A 12 8.22 6.06 -14.19
N ARG A 13 9.30 6.62 -13.65
CA ARG A 13 9.79 6.34 -12.29
C ARG A 13 8.79 6.82 -11.23
N ALA A 14 8.21 8.00 -11.40
CA ALA A 14 7.19 8.55 -10.51
C ALA A 14 5.88 7.73 -10.53
N MET A 15 5.56 7.08 -11.66
CA MET A 15 4.47 6.10 -11.82
C MET A 15 4.81 4.68 -11.35
N SER A 16 5.92 4.50 -10.64
CA SER A 16 6.31 3.18 -10.11
C SER A 16 5.18 2.52 -9.31
N GLY A 17 4.93 1.26 -9.62
CA GLY A 17 3.90 0.44 -9.01
C GLY A 17 2.54 0.45 -9.67
N MET A 18 2.34 1.25 -10.71
CA MET A 18 1.17 1.14 -11.60
C MET A 18 1.22 -0.15 -12.45
N GLU A 19 0.07 -0.53 -12.98
CA GLU A 19 -0.03 -1.63 -13.95
C GLU A 19 0.80 -1.28 -15.21
N PRO A 20 1.72 -2.15 -15.67
CA PRO A 20 2.63 -1.81 -16.77
C PRO A 20 1.91 -1.36 -18.04
N ARG A 21 0.81 -2.04 -18.42
CA ARG A 21 0.01 -1.67 -19.59
C ARG A 21 -0.55 -0.25 -19.49
N VAL A 22 -1.18 0.07 -18.37
CA VAL A 22 -1.75 1.41 -18.12
C VAL A 22 -0.67 2.48 -18.12
N ARG A 23 0.47 2.21 -17.47
CA ARG A 23 1.61 3.13 -17.44
C ARG A 23 2.17 3.38 -18.84
N ASP A 24 2.34 2.32 -19.63
CA ASP A 24 2.94 2.42 -20.96
C ASP A 24 1.98 3.13 -21.93
N ASP A 25 0.66 2.93 -21.80
CA ASP A 25 -0.38 3.70 -22.52
C ASP A 25 -0.32 5.19 -22.17
N ILE A 26 -0.24 5.54 -20.87
CA ILE A 26 -0.09 6.94 -20.41
C ILE A 26 1.18 7.59 -20.97
N LEU A 27 2.31 6.86 -20.98
CA LEU A 27 3.56 7.38 -21.53
C LEU A 27 3.46 7.61 -23.05
N LEU A 28 2.70 6.78 -23.76
CA LEU A 28 2.47 6.94 -25.19
C LEU A 28 1.61 8.18 -25.49
N GLU A 29 0.56 8.41 -24.69
CA GLU A 29 -0.27 9.62 -24.77
C GLU A 29 0.51 10.89 -24.41
N LEU A 30 1.27 10.87 -23.31
CA LEU A 30 2.14 12.00 -22.94
C LEU A 30 3.17 12.31 -24.03
N ARG A 31 3.72 11.28 -24.66
CA ARG A 31 4.66 11.46 -25.78
C ARG A 31 3.97 12.14 -26.97
N SER A 32 2.73 11.80 -27.30
CA SER A 32 2.01 12.48 -28.39
C SER A 32 1.70 13.92 -28.03
N HIS A 33 1.24 14.19 -26.80
CA HIS A 33 0.97 15.55 -26.33
C HIS A 33 2.22 16.44 -26.32
N ILE A 34 3.38 15.92 -25.89
CA ILE A 34 4.64 16.67 -25.94
C ILE A 34 5.03 16.98 -27.40
N ALA A 35 4.89 16.01 -28.31
CA ALA A 35 5.20 16.20 -29.72
C ALA A 35 4.28 17.26 -30.38
N GLU A 36 2.99 17.20 -30.10
CA GLU A 36 1.99 18.16 -30.60
C GLU A 36 2.24 19.56 -30.03
N SER A 37 2.47 19.66 -28.71
CA SER A 37 2.80 20.93 -28.05
C SER A 37 4.10 21.54 -28.60
N THR A 38 5.11 20.71 -28.86
CA THR A 38 6.37 21.16 -29.45
C THR A 38 6.17 21.69 -30.87
N ALA A 39 5.33 21.03 -31.68
CA ALA A 39 4.99 21.51 -33.02
C ALA A 39 4.23 22.84 -32.97
N ALA A 40 3.30 23.00 -32.02
CA ALA A 40 2.57 24.25 -31.81
C ALA A 40 3.46 25.41 -31.31
N ASN A 41 4.49 25.10 -30.53
CA ASN A 41 5.46 26.06 -29.97
C ASN A 41 6.67 26.33 -30.89
N GLY A 42 6.53 26.12 -32.20
CA GLY A 42 7.60 26.41 -33.17
C GLY A 42 8.86 25.57 -32.98
N GLY A 43 8.75 24.37 -32.41
CA GLY A 43 9.88 23.47 -32.12
C GLY A 43 10.52 23.66 -30.74
N ASN A 44 9.99 24.56 -29.89
CA ASN A 44 10.55 24.78 -28.55
C ASN A 44 10.10 23.69 -27.57
N VAL A 45 10.96 22.68 -27.40
CA VAL A 45 10.75 21.55 -26.50
C VAL A 45 10.66 21.99 -25.03
N ASN A 46 11.50 22.93 -24.59
CA ASN A 46 11.54 23.36 -23.19
C ASN A 46 10.25 24.08 -22.78
N ALA A 47 9.72 24.95 -23.64
CA ALA A 47 8.44 25.61 -23.40
C ALA A 47 7.29 24.59 -23.26
N SER A 48 7.32 23.54 -24.07
CA SER A 48 6.32 22.47 -24.06
C SER A 48 6.41 21.63 -22.78
N LEU A 49 7.62 21.27 -22.33
CA LEU A 49 7.81 20.53 -21.07
C LEU A 49 7.41 21.35 -19.84
N VAL A 50 7.70 22.66 -19.83
CA VAL A 50 7.27 23.56 -18.75
C VAL A 50 5.74 23.65 -18.67
N ALA A 51 5.04 23.63 -19.81
CA ALA A 51 3.58 23.64 -19.83
C ALA A 51 2.94 22.35 -19.27
N VAL A 52 3.62 21.20 -19.42
CA VAL A 52 3.15 19.91 -18.87
C VAL A 52 3.39 19.82 -17.35
N GLY A 53 4.41 20.50 -16.83
CA GLY A 53 4.75 20.54 -15.41
C GLY A 53 5.82 19.52 -15.03
N SER A 54 6.12 19.43 -13.72
CA SER A 54 7.21 18.57 -13.25
C SER A 54 6.90 17.09 -13.48
N ALA A 55 7.90 16.31 -13.90
CA ALA A 55 7.73 14.90 -14.20
C ALA A 55 7.26 14.09 -12.96
N GLU A 56 7.68 14.51 -11.77
CA GLU A 56 7.30 13.90 -10.50
C GLU A 56 5.82 14.15 -10.18
N ASP A 57 5.36 15.40 -10.31
CA ASP A 57 3.96 15.75 -10.07
C ASP A 57 3.03 15.04 -11.07
N VAL A 58 3.40 15.02 -12.36
CA VAL A 58 2.63 14.34 -13.40
C VAL A 58 2.53 12.84 -13.11
N GLY A 59 3.65 12.18 -12.81
CA GLY A 59 3.65 10.75 -12.51
C GLY A 59 2.90 10.42 -11.22
N HIS A 60 2.99 11.27 -10.19
CA HIS A 60 2.22 11.11 -8.97
C HIS A 60 0.72 11.30 -9.21
N HIS A 61 0.32 12.28 -10.00
CA HIS A 61 -1.07 12.53 -10.34
C HIS A 61 -1.70 11.32 -11.06
N TYR A 62 -1.03 10.77 -12.08
CA TYR A 62 -1.50 9.56 -12.76
C TYR A 62 -1.58 8.35 -11.81
N ARG A 63 -0.61 8.19 -10.90
CA ARG A 63 -0.65 7.13 -9.89
C ARG A 63 -1.80 7.31 -8.90
N GLU A 64 -2.19 8.53 -8.55
CA GLU A 64 -3.37 8.78 -7.73
C GLU A 64 -4.68 8.45 -8.46
N LEU A 65 -4.75 8.74 -9.76
CA LEU A 65 -5.93 8.47 -10.60
C LEU A 65 -6.15 6.97 -10.85
N TYR A 66 -5.11 6.27 -11.28
CA TYR A 66 -5.19 4.87 -11.71
C TYR A 66 -4.81 3.87 -10.60
N GLY A 67 -4.11 4.34 -9.56
CA GLY A 67 -3.70 3.53 -8.42
C GLY A 67 -2.61 2.51 -8.73
N TYR A 68 -2.27 1.72 -7.72
CA TYR A 68 -1.29 0.65 -7.85
C TYR A 68 -1.85 -0.57 -8.61
N GLY A 69 -0.98 -1.20 -9.39
CA GLY A 69 -1.23 -2.46 -10.09
C GLY A 69 -1.35 -3.65 -9.14
N ARG A 70 -1.69 -4.82 -9.71
CA ARG A 70 -1.97 -6.03 -8.91
C ARG A 70 -0.74 -6.50 -8.13
N SER A 71 0.44 -6.52 -8.76
CA SER A 71 1.67 -7.03 -8.14
C SER A 71 2.09 -6.23 -6.91
N TYR A 72 1.92 -4.91 -6.93
CA TYR A 72 2.23 -4.07 -5.77
C TYR A 72 1.22 -4.26 -4.64
N LYS A 73 -0.07 -4.45 -4.95
CA LYS A 73 -1.08 -4.80 -3.94
C LYS A 73 -0.75 -6.12 -3.24
N ILE A 74 -0.27 -7.12 -4.00
CA ILE A 74 0.21 -8.40 -3.45
C ILE A 74 1.44 -8.18 -2.57
N LEU A 75 2.42 -7.38 -3.02
CA LEU A 75 3.61 -7.05 -2.23
C LEU A 75 3.24 -6.36 -0.90
N PHE A 76 2.31 -5.40 -0.92
CA PHE A 76 1.84 -4.74 0.29
C PHE A 76 1.19 -5.71 1.27
N ALA A 77 0.41 -6.66 0.76
CA ALA A 77 -0.20 -7.72 1.55
C ALA A 77 0.83 -8.70 2.13
N ALA A 78 1.84 -9.08 1.34
CA ALA A 78 2.92 -9.95 1.79
C ALA A 78 3.72 -9.30 2.94
N ILE A 79 4.07 -8.01 2.81
CA ILE A 79 4.77 -7.29 3.88
C ILE A 79 3.90 -7.23 5.15
N ALA A 80 2.60 -6.93 5.02
CA ALA A 80 1.68 -6.92 6.15
C ALA A 80 1.58 -8.30 6.82
N PHE A 81 1.56 -9.38 6.03
CA PHE A 81 1.59 -10.76 6.53
C PHE A 81 2.84 -11.00 7.39
N PHE A 82 4.04 -10.72 6.87
CA PHE A 82 5.28 -10.97 7.61
C PHE A 82 5.41 -10.10 8.86
N LEU A 83 5.01 -8.83 8.80
CA LEU A 83 5.01 -7.94 9.96
C LEU A 83 4.05 -8.43 11.05
N ALA A 84 2.89 -8.96 10.67
CA ALA A 84 1.88 -9.41 11.63
C ALA A 84 2.16 -10.79 12.22
N PHE A 85 3.03 -11.61 11.60
CA PHE A 85 3.31 -12.98 12.06
C PHE A 85 3.82 -13.05 13.51
N PRO A 86 4.89 -12.32 13.91
CA PRO A 86 5.38 -12.32 15.30
C PRO A 86 4.54 -11.44 16.25
N SER A 87 3.46 -10.84 15.76
CA SER A 87 2.64 -9.90 16.54
C SER A 87 1.59 -10.57 17.44
N VAL A 88 1.61 -11.90 17.57
CA VAL A 88 0.65 -12.70 18.36
C VAL A 88 1.16 -12.86 19.80
N PRO A 89 0.58 -12.15 20.79
CA PRO A 89 1.06 -12.20 22.17
C PRO A 89 0.20 -13.16 23.02
N VAL A 90 -0.06 -14.39 22.54
CA VAL A 90 -1.15 -15.21 23.11
C VAL A 90 -0.70 -16.59 23.55
N LEU A 91 0.49 -17.04 23.18
CA LEU A 91 0.95 -18.37 23.58
C LEU A 91 1.96 -18.23 24.69
N ALA A 92 1.68 -18.90 25.80
CA ALA A 92 2.60 -19.11 26.90
C ALA A 92 2.90 -20.61 27.01
N VAL A 93 4.14 -20.95 27.30
CA VAL A 93 4.55 -22.30 27.70
C VAL A 93 5.01 -22.18 29.15
N GLY A 94 4.21 -22.69 30.09
CA GLY A 94 4.42 -22.42 31.52
C GLY A 94 4.21 -20.93 31.86
N THR A 95 5.20 -20.28 32.46
CA THR A 95 5.16 -18.85 32.81
C THR A 95 5.75 -17.92 31.74
N GLU A 96 6.30 -18.48 30.65
CA GLU A 96 7.00 -17.72 29.61
C GLU A 96 6.13 -17.55 28.36
N SER A 97 6.05 -16.32 27.86
CA SER A 97 5.40 -16.02 26.57
C SER A 97 6.28 -16.49 25.40
N VAL A 98 5.72 -17.31 24.52
CA VAL A 98 6.35 -17.84 23.28
C VAL A 98 6.85 -16.71 22.38
N PHE A 99 6.11 -15.61 22.33
CA PHE A 99 6.58 -14.37 21.75
C PHE A 99 6.75 -13.32 22.86
N PRO A 100 7.93 -12.70 23.01
CA PRO A 100 8.12 -11.64 23.99
C PRO A 100 7.11 -10.51 23.76
N TYR A 101 6.30 -10.18 24.76
CA TYR A 101 5.24 -9.17 24.67
C TYR A 101 5.72 -7.84 24.07
N ALA A 102 6.89 -7.36 24.50
CA ALA A 102 7.48 -6.12 23.98
C ALA A 102 7.74 -6.19 22.47
N LEU A 103 8.23 -7.32 21.97
CA LEU A 103 8.53 -7.52 20.56
C LEU A 103 7.24 -7.68 19.74
N SER A 104 6.25 -8.43 20.24
CA SER A 104 4.95 -8.58 19.58
C SER A 104 4.21 -7.25 19.42
N ILE A 105 4.30 -6.36 20.41
CA ILE A 105 3.72 -5.01 20.33
C ILE A 105 4.41 -4.19 19.24
N VAL A 106 5.75 -4.22 19.15
CA VAL A 106 6.49 -3.51 18.10
C VAL A 106 6.03 -3.97 16.72
N PHE A 107 5.95 -5.28 16.48
CA PHE A 107 5.48 -5.83 15.21
C PHE A 107 4.01 -5.51 14.90
N LEU A 108 3.15 -5.48 15.92
CA LEU A 108 1.76 -5.04 15.76
C LEU A 108 1.69 -3.57 15.32
N VAL A 109 2.47 -2.69 15.96
CA VAL A 109 2.53 -1.27 15.61
C VAL A 109 3.07 -1.11 14.18
N LEU A 110 4.13 -1.82 13.82
CA LEU A 110 4.68 -1.78 12.45
C LEU A 110 3.66 -2.26 11.42
N ALA A 111 2.92 -3.34 11.69
CA ALA A 111 1.86 -3.82 10.82
C ALA A 111 0.73 -2.78 10.68
N ALA A 112 0.29 -2.16 11.78
CA ALA A 112 -0.75 -1.14 11.77
C ALA A 112 -0.32 0.11 10.98
N VAL A 113 0.88 0.63 11.22
CA VAL A 113 1.46 1.77 10.48
C VAL A 113 1.57 1.44 9.00
N TRP A 114 2.04 0.24 8.66
CA TRP A 114 2.15 -0.21 7.29
C TRP A 114 0.78 -0.25 6.58
N ILE A 115 -0.23 -0.85 7.22
CA ILE A 115 -1.60 -0.93 6.68
C ILE A 115 -2.15 0.47 6.46
N LEU A 116 -2.04 1.38 7.44
CA LEU A 116 -2.47 2.77 7.30
C LEU A 116 -1.80 3.47 6.13
N ARG A 117 -0.49 3.33 6.01
CA ARG A 117 0.30 3.91 4.90
C ARG A 117 -0.17 3.35 3.55
N VAL A 118 -0.43 2.06 3.45
CA VAL A 118 -0.96 1.42 2.24
C VAL A 118 -2.37 1.92 1.92
N SER A 119 -3.25 2.08 2.92
CA SER A 119 -4.60 2.62 2.73
C SER A 119 -4.61 4.04 2.19
N VAL A 120 -3.69 4.89 2.67
CA VAL A 120 -3.56 6.28 2.23
C VAL A 120 -2.94 6.35 0.83
N ALA A 121 -1.86 5.61 0.59
CA ALA A 121 -1.11 5.68 -0.67
C ALA A 121 -1.78 4.91 -1.81
N ALA A 122 -2.31 3.72 -1.54
CA ALA A 122 -2.82 2.78 -2.54
C ALA A 122 -4.35 2.57 -2.48
N GLY A 123 -5.03 3.29 -1.59
CA GLY A 123 -6.48 3.27 -1.44
C GLY A 123 -6.99 2.15 -0.54
N SER A 124 -8.27 2.26 -0.15
CA SER A 124 -8.90 1.36 0.83
C SER A 124 -8.89 -0.12 0.40
N ARG A 125 -9.01 -0.43 -0.90
CA ARG A 125 -8.96 -1.83 -1.37
C ARG A 125 -7.61 -2.49 -1.08
N ALA A 126 -6.51 -1.77 -1.31
CA ALA A 126 -5.16 -2.27 -1.02
C ALA A 126 -4.92 -2.37 0.49
N GLY A 127 -5.40 -1.38 1.25
CA GLY A 127 -5.36 -1.38 2.72
C GLY A 127 -6.10 -2.56 3.33
N ILE A 128 -7.33 -2.83 2.88
CA ILE A 128 -8.13 -3.98 3.32
C ILE A 128 -7.43 -5.30 3.00
N LEU A 129 -6.87 -5.43 1.79
CA LEU A 129 -6.12 -6.63 1.41
C LEU A 129 -4.91 -6.86 2.33
N ALA A 130 -4.17 -5.79 2.65
CA ALA A 130 -3.06 -5.85 3.59
C ALA A 130 -3.52 -6.22 5.02
N GLY A 131 -4.62 -5.62 5.50
CA GLY A 131 -5.20 -5.97 6.80
C GLY A 131 -5.69 -7.42 6.85
N PHE A 132 -6.30 -7.92 5.78
CA PHE A 132 -6.72 -9.33 5.70
C PHE A 132 -5.52 -10.28 5.71
N ALA A 133 -4.45 -9.96 4.98
CA ALA A 133 -3.22 -10.75 5.02
C ALA A 133 -2.58 -10.75 6.42
N ALA A 134 -2.60 -9.61 7.12
CA ALA A 134 -2.15 -9.52 8.51
C ALA A 134 -3.00 -10.37 9.46
N MET A 135 -4.33 -10.37 9.30
CA MET A 135 -5.24 -11.24 10.05
C MET A 135 -4.93 -12.73 9.82
N VAL A 136 -4.83 -13.15 8.55
CA VAL A 136 -4.51 -14.55 8.20
C VAL A 136 -3.15 -14.95 8.79
N SER A 137 -2.16 -14.07 8.73
CA SER A 137 -0.83 -14.30 9.32
C SER A 137 -0.90 -14.55 10.81
N ARG A 138 -1.63 -13.72 11.56
CA ARG A 138 -1.79 -13.87 13.01
C ARG A 138 -2.50 -15.17 13.38
N LEU A 139 -3.54 -15.54 12.63
CA LEU A 139 -4.25 -16.81 12.84
C LEU A 139 -3.36 -18.01 12.51
N ALA A 140 -2.55 -17.94 11.45
CA ALA A 140 -1.59 -18.98 11.10
C ALA A 140 -0.49 -19.12 12.16
N ALA A 141 0.09 -18.01 12.62
CA ALA A 141 1.09 -18.01 13.69
C ALA A 141 0.56 -18.64 14.98
N PHE A 142 -0.68 -18.28 15.37
CA PHE A 142 -1.37 -18.90 16.50
C PHE A 142 -1.58 -20.41 16.29
N ALA A 143 -2.13 -20.82 15.13
CA ALA A 143 -2.41 -22.22 14.85
C ALA A 143 -1.15 -23.08 14.82
N ILE A 144 -0.07 -22.59 14.20
CA ILE A 144 1.23 -23.27 14.16
C ILE A 144 1.71 -23.52 15.59
N ALA A 145 1.77 -22.46 16.40
CA ALA A 145 2.35 -22.58 17.73
C ALA A 145 1.43 -23.34 18.71
N ALA A 146 0.10 -23.34 18.52
CA ALA A 146 -0.82 -24.21 19.26
C ALA A 146 -0.63 -25.71 18.94
N VAL A 147 -0.21 -26.05 17.72
CA VAL A 147 0.03 -27.45 17.30
C VAL A 147 1.45 -27.91 17.65
N THR A 148 2.44 -27.02 17.61
CA THR A 148 3.86 -27.41 17.76
C THR A 148 4.39 -27.32 19.18
N LEU A 149 3.73 -26.56 20.08
CA LEU A 149 4.22 -26.36 21.45
C LEU A 149 3.42 -27.19 22.45
N ALA A 150 4.05 -28.25 22.95
CA ALA A 150 3.48 -29.09 24.00
C ALA A 150 3.29 -28.27 25.30
N GLY A 151 2.08 -28.33 25.88
CA GLY A 151 1.73 -27.58 27.10
C GLY A 151 1.34 -26.12 26.86
N ALA A 152 1.10 -25.70 25.61
CA ALA A 152 0.55 -24.39 25.33
C ALA A 152 -0.91 -24.30 25.81
N GLU A 153 -1.16 -23.43 26.78
CA GLU A 153 -2.51 -23.13 27.26
C GLU A 153 -3.02 -21.81 26.65
N THR A 154 -4.33 -21.75 26.41
CA THR A 154 -4.98 -20.54 25.88
C THR A 154 -6.10 -20.10 26.82
N THR A 155 -6.19 -18.79 27.05
CA THR A 155 -7.28 -18.20 27.82
C THR A 155 -8.37 -17.66 26.89
N ALA A 156 -9.62 -17.68 27.34
CA ALA A 156 -10.74 -17.09 26.59
C ALA A 156 -10.48 -15.60 26.26
N THR A 157 -9.88 -14.87 27.19
CA THR A 157 -9.47 -13.46 27.01
C THR A 157 -8.40 -13.30 25.94
N GLY A 158 -7.39 -14.18 25.93
CA GLY A 158 -6.33 -14.16 24.90
C GLY A 158 -6.85 -14.44 23.49
N LEU A 159 -7.76 -15.41 23.35
CA LEU A 159 -8.45 -15.69 22.09
C LEU A 159 -9.33 -14.52 21.64
N GLY A 160 -10.08 -13.92 22.57
CA GLY A 160 -10.88 -12.72 22.30
C GLY A 160 -10.03 -11.56 21.78
N LEU A 161 -8.89 -11.29 22.42
CA LEU A 161 -7.94 -10.25 21.98
C LEU A 161 -7.31 -10.58 20.62
N LEU A 162 -6.95 -11.84 20.37
CA LEU A 162 -6.43 -12.27 19.07
C LEU A 162 -7.40 -11.91 17.95
N ILE A 163 -8.67 -12.29 18.10
CA ILE A 163 -9.71 -12.04 17.10
C ILE A 163 -9.96 -10.53 16.98
N ALA A 164 -10.18 -9.83 18.09
CA ALA A 164 -10.50 -8.41 18.09
C ALA A 164 -9.40 -7.56 17.42
N VAL A 165 -8.13 -7.80 17.78
CA VAL A 165 -7.00 -7.09 17.16
C VAL A 165 -6.85 -7.45 15.69
N SER A 166 -7.05 -8.72 15.31
CA SER A 166 -6.92 -9.14 13.92
C SER A 166 -8.01 -8.51 13.03
N VAL A 167 -9.25 -8.42 13.52
CA VAL A 167 -10.32 -7.70 12.84
C VAL A 167 -10.01 -6.20 12.77
N MET A 168 -9.48 -5.61 13.84
CA MET A 168 -9.10 -4.20 13.86
C MET A 168 -8.07 -3.85 12.78
N LEU A 169 -7.09 -4.73 12.50
CA LEU A 169 -6.13 -4.53 11.42
C LEU A 169 -6.79 -4.44 10.03
N VAL A 170 -7.87 -5.20 9.79
CA VAL A 170 -8.67 -5.10 8.57
C VAL A 170 -9.40 -3.75 8.51
N LEU A 171 -9.98 -3.31 9.63
CA LEU A 171 -10.69 -2.03 9.74
C LEU A 171 -9.76 -0.83 9.55
N LEU A 172 -8.54 -0.87 10.07
CA LEU A 172 -7.51 0.14 9.82
C LEU A 172 -7.19 0.24 8.32
N GLY A 173 -7.27 -0.87 7.59
CA GLY A 173 -7.16 -0.89 6.14
C GLY A 173 -8.25 -0.08 5.42
N TRP A 174 -9.43 0.02 6.02
CA TRP A 174 -10.61 0.64 5.41
C TRP A 174 -10.72 2.16 5.67
N ILE A 175 -10.46 2.59 6.91
CA ILE A 175 -10.74 3.97 7.39
C ILE A 175 -10.04 5.09 6.59
N PRO A 176 -8.73 5.02 6.28
CA PRO A 176 -8.06 6.16 5.63
C PRO A 176 -8.54 6.38 4.19
N GLY A 177 -8.87 5.29 3.48
CA GLY A 177 -9.32 5.38 2.10
C GLY A 177 -10.77 5.87 1.96
N THR A 178 -11.60 5.74 3.00
CA THR A 178 -12.92 6.39 3.04
C THR A 178 -12.82 7.85 3.45
N ALA A 179 -11.92 8.20 4.37
CA ALA A 179 -11.64 9.58 4.75
C ALA A 179 -11.16 10.43 3.55
N LYS A 180 -10.22 9.91 2.73
CA LYS A 180 -9.75 10.62 1.51
C LYS A 180 -10.89 10.89 0.52
N LYS A 181 -11.88 9.99 0.42
CA LYS A 181 -13.07 10.15 -0.45
C LYS A 181 -14.11 11.11 0.14
N ALA A 182 -14.26 11.14 1.46
CA ALA A 182 -15.21 12.01 2.14
C ALA A 182 -14.72 13.47 2.19
N TRP A 183 -13.40 13.68 2.19
CA TRP A 183 -12.79 15.02 2.26
C TRP A 183 -12.37 15.58 0.91
N SER A 184 -12.34 14.77 -0.17
CA SER A 184 -12.23 15.33 -1.51
C SER A 184 -13.50 16.11 -1.82
N ALA A 185 -13.38 17.42 -1.98
CA ALA A 185 -14.49 18.31 -2.37
C ALA A 185 -15.26 17.73 -3.58
N PRO A 186 -16.56 18.02 -3.72
CA PRO A 186 -17.32 17.57 -4.89
C PRO A 186 -16.57 18.02 -6.14
N ARG A 187 -16.24 17.07 -7.02
CA ARG A 187 -15.63 17.39 -8.31
C ARG A 187 -16.56 18.37 -9.01
N ALA A 188 -16.08 19.58 -9.29
CA ALA A 188 -16.77 20.47 -10.21
C ALA A 188 -16.94 19.68 -11.50
N GLN A 189 -18.19 19.40 -11.86
CA GLN A 189 -18.52 18.80 -13.14
C GLN A 189 -18.15 19.87 -14.18
N LEU A 190 -17.06 19.62 -14.91
CA LEU A 190 -16.78 20.28 -16.19
C LEU A 190 -17.60 19.59 -17.27
#